data_AF-A0A8H4B0B2-F1
#
_entry.id   AF-A0A8H4B0B2-F1
#
_cell.length_a   1.000
_cell.length_b   1.000
_cell.length_c   1.000
_cell.angle_alpha   90.00
_cell.angle_beta   90.00
_cell.angle_gamma   90.00
#
_symmetry.space_group_name_H-M   'P 1'
#
loop_
_entity.id
_entity.type
_entity.pdbx_description
1 polymer ?
#
loop_
_entity_poly.entity_id
_entity_poly.type
_entity_poly.pdbx_seq_one_letter_code
_entity_poly.pdbx_strand_id
1 'polypeptide(L)'
;MKLLYYILFFAIFGSRYLFVICQNVPSPRRQQTSTLVGARLYFFGGGISPTSITNEVWYLDLSSSFKISTPPWHSNVAMPVRYNLGSSCLSPIDSSTVFLIGGRTWTVTTGNYSYTSSVYKFDSKTSQWTTPTINNFNSSFEARNEMQAVIDDYGKIFVFGGNDYINPTRTPISNVYNDMNTLDITTMTWSTQAQSQSALTNYAYTATLLPNGLIVYIGGYSGSNTSTSNTNMAQIQVFDTKLYAWSTKPASGSIIASRRHQSAVLTQDGNIIIYGGSTHDSSGNIAYVFSDIAVLNTNSWVWSVPSVSGISAPPLMQHSAVLYKNYMILAFGATSASILYTNNIYILDIQNYTWVTTFNIPTTTKPAKQTQSNGNSSADQANNSSSNLYIGIGIGIGVVILAIVLFVIGFFIYKNRHKQEIIATPGTSKDDHIRETHISTIYTPGMPPPAKYELTPTYGVPLPGNNYHSS
;
A
#
# COMPACT_ATOMS: atom_id res chain seq x y z
N MET A 1 25.09 26.57 45.53
CA MET A 1 23.71 26.81 45.05
C MET A 1 23.60 27.20 43.58
N LYS A 2 24.32 28.22 43.08
CA LYS A 2 24.20 28.67 41.68
C LYS A 2 24.55 27.60 40.62
N LEU A 3 25.58 26.77 40.86
CA LEU A 3 25.98 25.70 39.93
C LEU A 3 24.91 24.61 39.76
N LEU A 4 24.22 24.25 40.86
CA LEU A 4 23.13 23.27 40.83
C LEU A 4 21.94 23.78 40.00
N TYR A 5 21.67 25.09 40.05
CA TYR A 5 20.62 25.74 39.28
C TYR A 5 20.92 25.72 37.78
N TYR A 6 22.17 25.95 37.36
CA TYR A 6 22.55 25.85 35.94
C TYR A 6 22.52 24.41 35.43
N ILE A 7 22.90 23.43 36.25
CA ILE A 7 22.82 22.00 35.89
C ILE A 7 21.36 21.57 35.75
N LEU A 8 20.48 21.96 36.68
CA LEU A 8 19.04 21.72 36.57
C LEU A 8 18.42 22.45 35.38
N PHE A 9 18.82 23.70 35.12
CA PHE A 9 18.36 24.46 33.96
C PHE A 9 18.76 23.78 32.65
N PHE A 10 20.02 23.35 32.49
CA PHE A 10 20.48 22.61 31.31
C PHE A 10 19.93 21.19 31.22
N ALA A 11 19.63 20.52 32.33
CA ALA A 11 18.98 19.21 32.32
C ALA A 11 17.50 19.31 31.93
N ILE A 12 16.81 20.37 32.35
CA ILE A 12 15.41 20.64 31.99
C ILE A 12 15.31 21.20 30.56
N PHE A 13 16.22 22.09 30.14
CA PHE A 13 16.31 22.53 28.76
C PHE A 13 16.77 21.39 27.84
N GLY A 14 17.78 20.63 28.24
CA GLY A 14 18.27 19.47 27.51
C GLY A 14 17.22 18.37 27.38
N SER A 15 16.36 18.16 28.37
CA SER A 15 15.22 17.23 28.26
C SER A 15 14.05 17.79 27.44
N ARG A 16 13.93 19.12 27.32
CA ARG A 16 13.04 19.81 26.36
C ARG A 16 13.61 19.86 24.94
N TYR A 17 14.90 19.62 24.72
CA TYR A 17 15.52 19.48 23.39
C TYR A 17 15.80 18.03 23.00
N LEU A 18 15.80 17.10 23.95
CA LEU A 18 15.52 15.68 23.78
C LEU A 18 14.00 15.44 23.68
N PHE A 19 13.27 16.33 22.99
CA PHE A 19 12.14 15.82 22.24
C PHE A 19 12.76 14.90 21.21
N VAL A 20 12.67 13.60 21.47
CA VAL A 20 12.63 12.60 20.41
C VAL A 20 11.73 13.23 19.35
N ILE A 21 12.30 13.62 18.21
CA ILE A 21 11.52 13.81 17.01
C ILE A 21 11.03 12.39 16.71
N CYS A 22 9.98 11.97 17.43
CA CYS A 22 9.15 10.89 16.98
C CYS A 22 8.66 11.43 15.66
N GLN A 23 9.30 10.97 14.58
CA GLN A 23 8.85 11.26 13.24
C GLN A 23 7.36 10.94 13.26
N ASN A 24 6.51 11.94 13.07
CA ASN A 24 5.06 11.81 13.08
C ASN A 24 4.64 11.11 11.78
N VAL A 25 5.11 9.87 11.62
CA VAL A 25 5.00 9.06 10.43
C VAL A 25 4.33 7.74 10.80
N PRO A 26 3.49 7.20 9.92
CA PRO A 26 2.82 5.95 10.16
C PRO A 26 3.81 4.79 10.24
N SER A 27 3.53 3.83 11.13
CA SER A 27 4.23 2.55 11.14
C SER A 27 4.10 1.84 9.79
N PRO A 28 5.16 1.11 9.35
CA PRO A 28 5.08 0.21 8.20
C PRO A 28 3.87 -0.72 8.30
N ARG A 29 3.15 -0.88 7.19
CA ARG A 29 1.91 -1.67 7.16
C ARG A 29 1.60 -2.23 5.79
N ARG A 30 0.60 -3.10 5.73
CA ARG A 30 -0.01 -3.62 4.51
C ARG A 30 -1.52 -3.77 4.69
N GLN A 31 -2.24 -4.04 3.61
CA GLN A 31 -3.67 -4.37 3.63
C GLN A 31 -4.58 -3.27 4.18
N GLN A 32 -4.06 -2.05 4.32
CA GLN A 32 -4.87 -0.85 4.52
C GLN A 32 -5.68 -0.56 3.25
N THR A 33 -6.75 0.21 3.41
CA THR A 33 -7.45 0.83 2.29
C THR A 33 -7.16 2.32 2.26
N SER A 34 -7.34 2.96 1.10
CA SER A 34 -6.99 4.36 0.91
C SER A 34 -7.98 5.09 0.01
N THR A 35 -8.27 6.34 0.35
CA THR A 35 -9.17 7.20 -0.44
C THR A 35 -8.60 8.61 -0.51
N LEU A 36 -8.57 9.18 -1.71
CA LEU A 36 -8.27 10.59 -1.91
C LEU A 36 -9.52 11.44 -1.64
N VAL A 37 -9.39 12.45 -0.77
CA VAL A 37 -10.44 13.44 -0.50
C VAL A 37 -9.86 14.83 -0.71
N GLY A 38 -10.24 15.49 -1.79
CA GLY A 38 -9.61 16.73 -2.22
C GLY A 38 -8.09 16.54 -2.46
N ALA A 39 -7.26 17.19 -1.64
CA ALA A 39 -5.80 17.05 -1.67
C ALA A 39 -5.25 16.18 -0.53
N ARG A 40 -6.09 15.46 0.21
CA ARG A 40 -5.66 14.57 1.30
C ARG A 40 -5.85 13.13 0.90
N LEU A 41 -4.77 12.36 0.84
CA LEU A 41 -4.83 10.93 0.61
C LEU A 41 -4.88 10.20 1.96
N TYR A 42 -6.05 9.72 2.33
CA TYR A 42 -6.29 9.00 3.59
C TYR A 42 -5.94 7.51 3.47
N PHE A 43 -5.50 6.94 4.59
CA PHE A 43 -5.20 5.51 4.78
C PHE A 43 -5.87 5.02 6.06
N PHE A 44 -6.59 3.92 5.96
CA PHE A 44 -7.42 3.39 7.05
C PHE A 44 -6.94 1.99 7.45
N GLY A 45 -6.51 1.86 8.71
CA GLY A 45 -6.11 0.59 9.31
C GLY A 45 -4.84 -0.01 8.70
N GLY A 46 -4.87 -1.33 8.49
CA GLY A 46 -3.77 -2.15 7.98
C GLY A 46 -3.14 -3.05 9.05
N GLY A 47 -2.40 -4.06 8.59
CA GLY A 47 -1.55 -4.90 9.44
C GLY A 47 -0.17 -4.29 9.60
N ILE A 48 0.21 -3.94 10.84
CA ILE A 48 1.52 -3.39 11.21
C ILE A 48 2.52 -4.46 11.66
N SER A 49 2.03 -5.66 11.95
CA SER A 49 2.81 -6.89 12.09
C SER A 49 1.97 -8.08 11.59
N PRO A 50 2.52 -9.30 11.47
CA PRO A 50 1.74 -10.49 11.13
C PRO A 50 0.55 -10.77 12.07
N THR A 51 0.58 -10.26 13.31
CA THR A 51 -0.42 -10.51 14.36
C THR A 51 -1.15 -9.25 14.84
N SER A 52 -0.77 -8.07 14.33
CA SER A 52 -1.31 -6.79 14.81
C SER A 52 -1.93 -5.99 13.68
N ILE A 53 -3.24 -5.77 13.80
CA ILE A 53 -4.03 -4.91 12.92
C ILE A 53 -4.31 -3.61 13.67
N THR A 54 -4.09 -2.48 13.02
CA THR A 54 -4.32 -1.16 13.61
C THR A 54 -5.70 -0.60 13.24
N ASN A 55 -6.19 0.33 14.06
CA ASN A 55 -7.35 1.18 13.77
C ASN A 55 -6.93 2.62 13.43
N GLU A 56 -5.62 2.88 13.28
CA GLU A 56 -5.11 4.20 12.95
C GLU A 56 -5.61 4.71 11.60
N VAL A 57 -5.80 6.03 11.55
CA VAL A 57 -6.08 6.78 10.32
C VAL A 57 -4.97 7.78 10.12
N TRP A 58 -4.37 7.75 8.94
CA TRP A 58 -3.34 8.70 8.53
C TRP A 58 -3.76 9.34 7.22
N TYR A 59 -3.31 10.56 6.96
CA TYR A 59 -3.37 11.13 5.62
C TYR A 59 -2.06 11.77 5.21
N LEU A 60 -1.79 11.70 3.91
CA LEU A 60 -0.74 12.42 3.22
C LEU A 60 -1.32 13.69 2.62
N ASP A 61 -0.74 14.84 2.94
CA ASP A 61 -1.16 16.13 2.39
C ASP A 61 -0.49 16.40 1.03
N LEU A 62 -1.29 16.44 -0.04
CA LEU A 62 -0.86 16.68 -1.42
C LEU A 62 -1.08 18.14 -1.86
N SER A 63 -1.41 19.04 -0.93
CA SER A 63 -1.67 20.46 -1.20
C SER A 63 -0.41 21.30 -1.42
N SER A 64 0.78 20.74 -1.18
CA SER A 64 2.10 21.36 -1.37
C SER A 64 3.09 20.37 -1.96
N SER A 65 4.13 20.85 -2.64
CA SER A 65 5.23 20.01 -3.13
C SER A 65 6.05 19.45 -1.95
N PHE A 66 6.53 18.20 -2.05
CA PHE A 66 7.34 17.57 -0.99
C PHE A 66 8.29 16.51 -1.55
N LYS A 67 9.36 16.20 -0.81
CA LYS A 67 10.25 15.07 -1.09
C LYS A 67 9.71 13.79 -0.45
N ILE A 68 9.82 12.66 -1.15
CA ILE A 68 9.36 11.36 -0.63
C ILE A 68 10.14 10.91 0.63
N SER A 69 11.32 11.48 0.89
CA SER A 69 12.09 11.25 2.11
C SER A 69 11.52 11.96 3.35
N THR A 70 10.66 12.96 3.15
CA THR A 70 10.01 13.72 4.22
C THR A 70 8.55 13.99 3.86
N PRO A 71 7.70 12.96 3.74
CA PRO A 71 6.32 13.16 3.34
C PRO A 71 5.51 13.90 4.43
N PRO A 72 4.56 14.77 4.05
CA PRO A 72 3.72 15.51 4.98
C PRO A 72 2.61 14.61 5.54
N TRP A 73 2.99 13.75 6.49
CA TRP A 73 2.08 12.84 7.18
C TRP A 73 1.35 13.52 8.35
N HIS A 74 0.06 13.21 8.47
CA HIS A 74 -0.78 13.66 9.56
C HIS A 74 -1.61 12.49 10.10
N SER A 75 -1.63 12.31 11.42
CA SER A 75 -2.56 11.40 12.07
C SER A 75 -3.95 12.02 12.15
N ASN A 76 -4.97 11.16 12.22
CA ASN A 76 -6.36 11.57 12.38
C ASN A 76 -7.06 10.68 13.43
N VAL A 77 -8.31 11.01 13.75
CA VAL A 77 -9.18 10.25 14.65
C VAL A 77 -9.24 8.80 14.19
N ALA A 78 -8.83 7.90 15.08
CA ALA A 78 -8.77 6.47 14.82
C ALA A 78 -10.17 5.90 14.54
N MET A 79 -10.19 4.81 13.78
CA MET A 79 -11.40 4.03 13.52
C MET A 79 -11.96 3.43 14.81
N PRO A 80 -13.29 3.22 14.89
CA PRO A 80 -13.91 2.54 16.04
C PRO A 80 -13.57 1.04 16.11
N VAL A 81 -12.99 0.48 15.05
CA VAL A 81 -12.56 -0.91 14.91
C VAL A 81 -11.16 -0.99 14.29
N ARG A 82 -10.41 -2.04 14.63
CA ARG A 82 -9.21 -2.40 13.85
C ARG A 82 -9.67 -2.93 12.49
N TYR A 83 -8.96 -2.60 11.42
CA TYR A 83 -9.46 -2.80 10.05
C TYR A 83 -8.35 -3.22 9.08
N ASN A 84 -8.56 -4.24 8.27
CA ASN A 84 -7.72 -4.51 7.09
C ASN A 84 -8.50 -5.27 6.01
N LEU A 85 -7.93 -5.37 4.80
CA LEU A 85 -8.45 -6.17 3.67
C LEU A 85 -9.86 -5.82 3.20
N GLY A 86 -10.38 -4.64 3.57
CA GLY A 86 -11.58 -4.10 2.97
C GLY A 86 -11.27 -3.00 1.98
N SER A 87 -12.31 -2.33 1.50
CA SER A 87 -12.21 -1.28 0.49
C SER A 87 -12.81 0.02 0.98
N SER A 88 -12.35 1.14 0.42
CA SER A 88 -12.97 2.43 0.64
C SER A 88 -13.27 3.17 -0.66
N CYS A 89 -14.29 4.01 -0.65
CA CYS A 89 -14.64 4.90 -1.75
C CYS A 89 -15.18 6.24 -1.22
N LEU A 90 -14.97 7.32 -1.98
CA LEU A 90 -15.47 8.66 -1.66
C LEU A 90 -16.88 8.85 -2.23
N SER A 91 -17.80 9.40 -1.44
CA SER A 91 -19.10 9.82 -1.94
C SER A 91 -18.95 10.91 -3.01
N PRO A 92 -19.47 10.71 -4.24
CA PRO A 92 -19.49 11.78 -5.25
C PRO A 92 -20.51 12.86 -4.91
N ILE A 93 -21.47 12.58 -4.03
CA ILE A 93 -22.60 13.47 -3.71
C ILE A 93 -22.15 14.66 -2.86
N ASP A 94 -21.33 14.41 -1.84
CA ASP A 94 -20.86 15.44 -0.90
C ASP A 94 -19.35 15.71 -0.95
N SER A 95 -18.60 14.86 -1.68
CA SER A 95 -17.14 14.90 -1.82
C SER A 95 -16.38 14.95 -0.49
N SER A 96 -16.96 14.41 0.59
CA SER A 96 -16.36 14.42 1.93
C SER A 96 -16.58 13.14 2.73
N THR A 97 -17.64 12.39 2.48
CA THR A 97 -17.93 11.14 3.17
C THR A 97 -17.19 10.00 2.50
N VAL A 98 -16.29 9.35 3.23
CA VAL A 98 -15.65 8.10 2.81
C VAL A 98 -16.44 6.93 3.37
N PHE A 99 -16.85 6.02 2.50
CA PHE A 99 -17.42 4.73 2.88
C PHE A 99 -16.32 3.67 2.92
N LEU A 100 -16.23 2.94 4.02
CA LEU A 100 -15.44 1.72 4.14
C LEU A 100 -16.39 0.54 4.06
N ILE A 101 -16.11 -0.40 3.16
CA ILE A 101 -16.98 -1.53 2.80
C ILE A 101 -16.23 -2.84 2.99
N GLY A 102 -16.86 -3.80 3.65
CA GLY A 102 -16.30 -5.10 3.96
C GLY A 102 -15.03 -4.99 4.81
N GLY A 103 -14.09 -5.89 4.57
CA GLY A 103 -12.86 -6.02 5.33
C GLY A 103 -13.03 -6.83 6.60
N ARG A 104 -11.89 -7.13 7.20
CA ARG A 104 -11.82 -7.79 8.49
C ARG A 104 -11.79 -6.76 9.59
N THR A 105 -12.61 -6.97 10.62
CA THR A 105 -12.73 -6.02 11.72
C THR A 105 -12.52 -6.69 13.07
N TRP A 106 -11.89 -5.97 14.00
CA TRP A 106 -11.75 -6.41 15.38
C TRP A 106 -12.10 -5.28 16.35
N THR A 107 -12.68 -5.66 17.47
CA THR A 107 -12.95 -4.77 18.59
C THR A 107 -11.62 -4.24 19.14
N VAL A 108 -11.51 -2.91 19.28
CA VAL A 108 -10.24 -2.27 19.67
C VAL A 108 -9.77 -2.71 21.06
N THR A 109 -10.70 -2.86 22.01
CA THR A 109 -10.42 -3.15 23.43
C THR A 109 -10.06 -4.62 23.67
N THR A 110 -10.87 -5.55 23.14
CA THR A 110 -10.70 -6.99 23.39
C THR A 110 -9.82 -7.68 22.35
N GLY A 111 -9.64 -7.09 21.17
CA GLY A 111 -8.98 -7.75 20.04
C GLY A 111 -9.79 -8.90 19.43
N ASN A 112 -11.05 -9.09 19.84
CA ASN A 112 -11.93 -10.10 19.26
C ASN A 112 -12.44 -9.67 17.89
N TYR A 113 -12.62 -10.63 16.99
CA TYR A 113 -13.20 -10.36 15.68
C TYR A 113 -14.60 -9.75 15.84
N SER A 114 -14.89 -8.70 15.09
CA SER A 114 -16.16 -7.98 15.11
C SER A 114 -16.96 -8.28 13.85
N TYR A 115 -18.26 -8.51 14.04
CA TYR A 115 -19.25 -8.63 12.98
C TYR A 115 -20.29 -7.50 13.05
N THR A 116 -20.03 -6.46 13.84
CA THR A 116 -21.02 -5.41 14.18
C THR A 116 -21.48 -4.58 12.98
N SER A 117 -20.63 -4.41 11.98
CA SER A 117 -20.99 -3.76 10.72
C SER A 117 -19.98 -4.12 9.63
N SER A 118 -20.48 -4.21 8.40
CA SER A 118 -19.66 -4.32 7.18
C SER A 118 -19.49 -2.99 6.46
N VAL A 119 -20.13 -1.91 6.95
CA VAL A 119 -20.03 -0.58 6.37
C VAL A 119 -19.79 0.46 7.47
N TYR A 120 -18.78 1.31 7.28
CA TYR A 120 -18.50 2.45 8.13
C TYR A 120 -18.42 3.73 7.29
N LYS A 121 -18.85 4.85 7.85
CA LYS A 121 -18.73 6.17 7.24
C LYS A 121 -17.74 7.02 8.02
N PHE A 122 -16.83 7.65 7.30
CA PHE A 122 -15.93 8.67 7.82
C PHE A 122 -16.23 10.01 7.15
N ASP A 123 -16.63 11.01 7.93
CA ASP A 123 -16.76 12.38 7.44
C ASP A 123 -15.40 13.09 7.57
N SER A 124 -14.77 13.37 6.43
CA SER A 124 -13.47 14.04 6.39
C SER A 124 -13.47 15.51 6.84
N LYS A 125 -14.63 16.19 6.83
CA LYS A 125 -14.75 17.59 7.27
C LYS A 125 -14.76 17.68 8.79
N THR A 126 -15.48 16.77 9.45
CA THR A 126 -15.65 16.74 10.91
C THR A 126 -14.74 15.72 11.61
N SER A 127 -14.07 14.85 10.84
CA SER A 127 -13.28 13.71 11.32
C SER A 127 -14.07 12.79 12.25
N GLN A 128 -15.34 12.55 11.93
CA GLN A 128 -16.24 11.71 12.72
C GLN A 128 -16.55 10.39 12.02
N TRP A 129 -16.68 9.34 12.83
CA TRP A 129 -17.07 8.00 12.40
C TRP A 129 -18.53 7.73 12.74
N THR A 130 -19.26 7.16 11.79
CA THR A 130 -20.63 6.69 12.00
C THR A 130 -20.84 5.33 11.35
N THR A 131 -21.77 4.55 11.88
CA THR A 131 -22.24 3.31 11.27
C THR A 131 -23.61 3.58 10.65
N PRO A 132 -23.77 3.49 9.33
CA PRO A 132 -25.06 3.70 8.71
C PRO A 132 -26.02 2.53 8.99
N THR A 133 -27.30 2.85 9.13
CA THR A 133 -28.38 1.85 8.96
C THR A 133 -28.59 1.61 7.47
N ILE A 134 -28.56 0.35 7.05
CA ILE A 134 -28.70 -0.06 5.65
C ILE A 134 -29.97 -0.89 5.49
N ASN A 135 -30.84 -0.46 4.58
CA ASN A 135 -32.05 -1.17 4.23
C ASN A 135 -31.70 -2.44 3.43
N ASN A 136 -32.35 -3.56 3.75
CA ASN A 136 -32.19 -4.86 3.07
C ASN A 136 -30.75 -5.40 3.07
N PHE A 137 -29.95 -5.08 4.09
CA PHE A 137 -28.59 -5.57 4.19
C PHE A 137 -28.54 -7.10 4.21
N ASN A 138 -27.70 -7.67 3.35
CA ASN A 138 -27.50 -9.11 3.27
C ASN A 138 -26.42 -9.55 4.26
N SER A 139 -26.81 -10.27 5.32
CA SER A 139 -25.89 -10.76 6.35
C SER A 139 -24.85 -11.75 5.82
N SER A 140 -25.05 -12.36 4.64
CA SER A 140 -24.01 -13.20 4.03
C SER A 140 -22.76 -12.41 3.62
N PHE A 141 -22.84 -11.09 3.54
CA PHE A 141 -21.71 -10.19 3.26
C PHE A 141 -20.88 -9.86 4.51
N GLU A 142 -21.33 -10.24 5.71
CA GLU A 142 -20.56 -10.03 6.93
C GLU A 142 -19.17 -10.67 6.82
N ALA A 143 -18.14 -9.95 7.26
CA ALA A 143 -16.73 -10.36 7.17
C ALA A 143 -16.19 -10.62 5.75
N ARG A 144 -16.90 -10.18 4.69
CA ARG A 144 -16.40 -10.23 3.32
C ARG A 144 -15.17 -9.33 3.18
N ASN A 145 -14.06 -9.89 2.71
CA ASN A 145 -12.78 -9.21 2.55
C ASN A 145 -12.12 -9.57 1.21
N GLU A 146 -10.96 -8.96 0.94
CA GLU A 146 -10.20 -9.13 -0.31
C GLU A 146 -11.00 -8.77 -1.56
N MET A 147 -11.84 -7.76 -1.44
CA MET A 147 -12.65 -7.16 -2.51
C MET A 147 -12.27 -5.69 -2.70
N GLN A 148 -12.61 -5.12 -3.86
CA GLN A 148 -12.45 -3.70 -4.13
C GLN A 148 -13.81 -3.11 -4.53
N ALA A 149 -14.23 -2.09 -3.79
CA ALA A 149 -15.44 -1.32 -4.03
C ALA A 149 -15.15 -0.20 -5.03
N VAL A 150 -16.04 -0.02 -5.99
CA VAL A 150 -16.07 1.15 -6.88
C VAL A 150 -17.42 1.84 -6.75
N ILE A 151 -17.48 3.15 -7.01
CA ILE A 151 -18.69 3.95 -6.86
C ILE A 151 -18.92 4.75 -8.14
N ASP A 152 -20.13 4.74 -8.67
CA ASP A 152 -20.52 5.57 -9.80
C ASP A 152 -20.89 7.00 -9.37
N ASP A 153 -21.02 7.91 -10.34
CA ASP A 153 -21.34 9.32 -10.09
C ASP A 153 -22.73 9.54 -9.46
N TYR A 154 -23.58 8.52 -9.46
CA TYR A 154 -24.92 8.54 -8.88
C TYR A 154 -24.93 8.03 -7.43
N GLY A 155 -23.77 7.62 -6.89
CA GLY A 155 -23.65 7.13 -5.53
C GLY A 155 -23.99 5.65 -5.35
N LYS A 156 -23.98 4.86 -6.43
CA LYS A 156 -24.10 3.40 -6.32
C LYS A 156 -22.72 2.77 -6.18
N ILE A 157 -22.48 2.16 -5.03
CA ILE A 157 -21.29 1.37 -4.76
C ILE A 157 -21.51 -0.03 -5.31
N PHE A 158 -20.51 -0.58 -6.02
CA PHE A 158 -20.47 -1.94 -6.53
C PHE A 158 -19.31 -2.70 -5.88
N VAL A 159 -19.58 -3.92 -5.43
CA VAL A 159 -18.62 -4.84 -4.85
C VAL A 159 -18.89 -6.24 -5.35
N PHE A 160 -17.89 -6.90 -5.91
CA PHE A 160 -18.04 -8.26 -6.41
C PHE A 160 -17.29 -9.30 -5.56
N GLY A 161 -17.91 -10.44 -5.29
CA GLY A 161 -17.26 -11.58 -4.66
C GLY A 161 -16.66 -11.26 -3.28
N GLY A 162 -15.37 -11.56 -3.13
CA GLY A 162 -14.59 -11.57 -1.90
C GLY A 162 -14.53 -12.97 -1.29
N ASN A 163 -13.79 -13.10 -0.19
CA ASN A 163 -13.88 -14.26 0.70
C ASN A 163 -14.38 -13.84 2.07
N ASP A 164 -14.92 -14.77 2.86
CA ASP A 164 -15.17 -14.51 4.26
C ASP A 164 -13.91 -14.74 5.10
N TYR A 165 -13.82 -14.05 6.23
CA TYR A 165 -12.91 -14.42 7.30
C TYR A 165 -13.70 -15.07 8.41
N ILE A 166 -13.44 -16.36 8.60
CA ILE A 166 -14.06 -17.13 9.67
C ILE A 166 -13.05 -17.24 10.82
N ASN A 167 -13.43 -16.77 12.01
CA ASN A 167 -12.66 -17.00 13.23
C ASN A 167 -12.51 -18.53 13.42
N PRO A 168 -11.31 -19.06 13.73
CA PRO A 168 -11.05 -20.50 13.86
C PRO A 168 -11.99 -21.29 14.79
N THR A 169 -12.80 -20.63 15.63
CA THR A 169 -13.85 -21.25 16.45
C THR A 169 -15.15 -21.59 15.70
N ARG A 170 -15.35 -21.08 14.48
CA ARG A 170 -16.41 -21.50 13.55
C ARG A 170 -15.77 -22.40 12.49
N THR A 171 -16.49 -23.44 12.05
CA THR A 171 -16.01 -24.48 11.12
C THR A 171 -15.18 -23.90 9.96
N PRO A 172 -13.98 -24.45 9.66
CA PRO A 172 -12.97 -23.82 8.81
C PRO A 172 -13.30 -23.99 7.32
N ILE A 173 -14.29 -23.26 6.84
CA ILE A 173 -14.58 -23.19 5.40
C ILE A 173 -14.49 -21.72 4.99
N SER A 174 -13.32 -21.29 4.51
CA SER A 174 -13.22 -20.01 3.78
C SER A 174 -14.12 -20.12 2.55
N ASN A 175 -15.22 -19.39 2.55
CA ASN A 175 -16.13 -19.31 1.42
C ASN A 175 -15.65 -18.23 0.46
N VAL A 176 -15.60 -18.61 -0.81
CA VAL A 176 -15.35 -17.71 -1.94
C VAL A 176 -16.69 -17.36 -2.55
N TYR A 177 -16.92 -16.07 -2.76
CA TYR A 177 -18.18 -15.56 -3.26
C TYR A 177 -18.08 -15.09 -4.71
N ASN A 178 -19.20 -15.18 -5.42
CA ASN A 178 -19.34 -14.75 -6.81
C ASN A 178 -20.61 -13.90 -7.01
N ASP A 179 -21.06 -13.23 -5.97
CA ASP A 179 -22.22 -12.33 -6.00
C ASP A 179 -21.79 -10.88 -6.26
N MET A 180 -22.63 -10.13 -6.98
CA MET A 180 -22.53 -8.68 -7.08
C MET A 180 -23.36 -8.06 -5.97
N ASN A 181 -22.72 -7.29 -5.11
CA ASN A 181 -23.35 -6.53 -4.04
C ASN A 181 -23.32 -5.05 -4.40
N THR A 182 -24.45 -4.37 -4.20
CA THR A 182 -24.56 -2.93 -4.44
C THR A 182 -25.14 -2.22 -3.24
N LEU A 183 -24.65 -1.01 -2.98
CA LEU A 183 -25.19 -0.09 -1.98
C LEU A 183 -25.47 1.25 -2.66
N ASP A 184 -26.74 1.62 -2.75
CA ASP A 184 -27.15 2.96 -3.14
C ASP A 184 -27.05 3.89 -1.92
N ILE A 185 -26.12 4.85 -1.92
CA ILE A 185 -25.90 5.72 -0.76
C ILE A 185 -26.93 6.84 -0.64
N THR A 186 -27.75 7.09 -1.67
CA THR A 186 -28.81 8.11 -1.63
C THR A 186 -30.02 7.61 -0.87
N THR A 187 -30.30 6.30 -0.95
CA THR A 187 -31.40 5.62 -0.25
C THR A 187 -30.93 4.71 0.87
N MET A 188 -29.61 4.52 1.01
CA MET A 188 -28.98 3.55 1.91
C MET A 188 -29.56 2.14 1.76
N THR A 189 -29.76 1.71 0.51
CA THR A 189 -30.37 0.41 0.19
C THR A 189 -29.36 -0.55 -0.40
N TRP A 190 -29.31 -1.75 0.18
CA TRP A 190 -28.48 -2.85 -0.28
C TRP A 190 -29.23 -3.75 -1.28
N SER A 191 -28.49 -4.28 -2.25
CA SER A 191 -28.98 -5.32 -3.15
C SER A 191 -27.86 -6.32 -3.44
N THR A 192 -28.21 -7.61 -3.51
CA THR A 192 -27.29 -8.70 -3.86
C THR A 192 -27.84 -9.45 -5.07
N GLN A 193 -26.99 -9.63 -6.08
CA GLN A 193 -27.30 -10.38 -7.29
C GLN A 193 -26.29 -11.51 -7.47
N ALA A 194 -26.76 -12.75 -7.37
CA ALA A 194 -25.94 -13.92 -7.70
C ALA A 194 -25.56 -13.92 -9.19
N GLN A 195 -24.35 -14.37 -9.51
CA GLN A 195 -23.87 -14.46 -10.88
C GLN A 195 -23.79 -15.93 -11.31
N SER A 196 -24.21 -16.21 -12.55
CA SER A 196 -24.19 -17.56 -13.13
C SER A 196 -22.86 -17.92 -13.80
N GLN A 197 -21.94 -16.98 -13.95
CA GLN A 197 -20.68 -17.18 -14.67
C GLN A 197 -19.61 -17.81 -13.77
N SER A 198 -19.02 -18.93 -14.21
CA SER A 198 -18.07 -19.73 -13.44
C SER A 198 -16.62 -19.21 -13.45
N ALA A 199 -16.27 -18.32 -14.38
CA ALA A 199 -14.91 -17.82 -14.59
C ALA A 199 -14.67 -16.41 -14.03
N LEU A 200 -15.52 -15.94 -13.11
CA LEU A 200 -15.36 -14.63 -12.51
C LEU A 200 -14.21 -14.62 -11.51
N THR A 201 -13.53 -13.48 -11.42
CA THR A 201 -12.46 -13.28 -10.45
C THR A 201 -13.06 -12.93 -9.10
N ASN A 202 -12.88 -13.81 -8.12
CA ASN A 202 -13.59 -13.76 -6.86
C ASN A 202 -12.95 -12.85 -5.81
N TYR A 203 -11.62 -12.82 -5.66
CA TYR A 203 -10.98 -12.01 -4.60
C TYR A 203 -9.54 -11.66 -4.96
N ALA A 204 -8.94 -10.77 -4.17
CA ALA A 204 -7.55 -10.30 -4.30
C ALA A 204 -7.22 -9.63 -5.64
N TYR A 205 -8.25 -9.18 -6.35
CA TYR A 205 -8.19 -8.50 -7.64
C TYR A 205 -8.19 -6.98 -7.46
N THR A 206 -8.00 -6.25 -8.56
CA THR A 206 -8.30 -4.82 -8.62
C THR A 206 -9.54 -4.55 -9.47
N ALA A 207 -10.42 -3.67 -9.01
CA ALA A 207 -11.59 -3.20 -9.77
C ALA A 207 -11.46 -1.71 -10.09
N THR A 208 -11.75 -1.34 -11.33
CA THR A 208 -11.68 0.05 -11.80
C THR A 208 -12.93 0.40 -12.60
N LEU A 209 -13.69 1.40 -12.17
CA LEU A 209 -14.85 1.90 -12.91
C LEU A 209 -14.40 2.91 -13.97
N LEU A 210 -14.75 2.64 -15.22
CA LEU A 210 -14.51 3.52 -16.36
C LEU A 210 -15.66 4.52 -16.55
N PRO A 211 -15.40 5.69 -17.17
CA PRO A 211 -16.43 6.72 -17.40
C PRO A 211 -17.62 6.25 -18.25
N ASN A 212 -17.46 5.18 -19.04
CA ASN A 212 -18.53 4.61 -19.84
C ASN A 212 -19.49 3.71 -19.04
N GLY A 213 -19.20 3.41 -17.76
CA GLY A 213 -19.98 2.55 -16.89
C GLY A 213 -19.49 1.09 -16.84
N LEU A 214 -18.32 0.78 -17.41
CA LEU A 214 -17.72 -0.55 -17.30
C LEU A 214 -16.83 -0.63 -16.07
N ILE A 215 -17.01 -1.67 -15.24
CA ILE A 215 -16.06 -2.01 -14.18
C ILE A 215 -15.11 -3.09 -14.71
N VAL A 216 -13.82 -2.78 -14.73
CA VAL A 216 -12.75 -3.67 -15.19
C VAL A 216 -12.10 -4.37 -14.00
N TYR A 217 -12.04 -5.70 -14.04
CA TYR A 217 -11.45 -6.55 -13.01
C TYR A 217 -10.14 -7.16 -13.51
N ILE A 218 -9.05 -6.97 -12.77
CA ILE A 218 -7.70 -7.38 -13.18
C ILE A 218 -7.00 -8.16 -12.06
N GLY A 219 -6.38 -9.29 -12.43
CA GLY A 219 -5.64 -10.19 -11.53
C GLY A 219 -6.54 -10.90 -10.53
N GLY A 220 -5.99 -11.28 -9.39
CA GLY A 220 -6.72 -11.99 -8.33
C GLY A 220 -6.86 -13.49 -8.57
N TYR A 221 -7.79 -14.10 -7.84
CA TYR A 221 -8.11 -15.53 -7.93
C TYR A 221 -9.50 -15.72 -8.49
N SER A 222 -9.65 -16.71 -9.38
CA SER A 222 -10.92 -17.20 -9.90
C SER A 222 -11.12 -18.66 -9.52
N GLY A 223 -12.35 -19.07 -9.19
CA GLY A 223 -12.68 -20.48 -9.01
C GLY A 223 -13.81 -20.73 -8.02
N SER A 224 -13.81 -21.93 -7.46
CA SER A 224 -14.78 -22.39 -6.45
C SER A 224 -14.09 -22.62 -5.11
N ASN A 225 -14.89 -22.91 -4.07
CA ASN A 225 -14.38 -23.32 -2.75
C ASN A 225 -13.47 -24.55 -2.79
N THR A 226 -13.49 -25.35 -3.86
CA THR A 226 -12.71 -26.58 -4.00
C THR A 226 -11.56 -26.49 -5.00
N SER A 227 -11.51 -25.44 -5.82
CA SER A 227 -10.48 -25.23 -6.82
C SER A 227 -10.38 -23.75 -7.16
N THR A 228 -9.28 -23.10 -6.77
CA THR A 228 -9.01 -21.70 -7.12
C THR A 228 -7.70 -21.61 -7.90
N SER A 229 -7.66 -20.73 -8.88
CA SER A 229 -6.49 -20.47 -9.72
C SER A 229 -6.29 -18.97 -9.90
N ASN A 230 -5.05 -18.56 -10.20
CA ASN A 230 -4.80 -17.16 -10.53
C ASN A 230 -5.54 -16.79 -11.83
N THR A 231 -6.17 -15.62 -11.83
CA THR A 231 -6.88 -15.11 -13.00
C THR A 231 -5.94 -14.89 -14.17
N ASN A 232 -6.36 -15.28 -15.38
CA ASN A 232 -5.62 -15.07 -16.60
C ASN A 232 -5.66 -13.58 -17.03
N MET A 233 -4.50 -12.92 -17.09
CA MET A 233 -4.38 -11.51 -17.46
C MET A 233 -4.73 -11.22 -18.94
N ALA A 234 -4.86 -12.24 -19.79
CA ALA A 234 -5.32 -12.09 -21.17
C ALA A 234 -6.86 -12.17 -21.31
N GLN A 235 -7.60 -12.42 -20.23
CA GLN A 235 -9.06 -12.55 -20.24
C GLN A 235 -9.68 -11.60 -19.22
N ILE A 236 -9.84 -10.34 -19.61
CA ILE A 236 -10.27 -9.28 -18.69
C ILE A 236 -11.77 -9.40 -18.45
N GLN A 237 -12.16 -9.62 -17.19
CA GLN A 237 -13.57 -9.64 -16.79
C GLN A 237 -14.07 -8.21 -16.65
N VAL A 238 -15.24 -7.93 -17.23
CA VAL A 238 -15.85 -6.61 -17.24
C VAL A 238 -17.32 -6.71 -16.86
N PHE A 239 -17.77 -5.85 -15.96
CA PHE A 239 -19.18 -5.70 -15.62
C PHE A 239 -19.74 -4.38 -16.16
N ASP A 240 -20.83 -4.43 -16.90
CA ASP A 240 -21.56 -3.25 -17.37
C ASP A 240 -22.59 -2.81 -16.33
N THR A 241 -22.41 -1.63 -15.72
CA THR A 241 -23.31 -1.12 -14.66
C THR A 241 -24.67 -0.66 -15.16
N LYS A 242 -24.85 -0.49 -16.47
CA LYS A 242 -26.13 -0.10 -17.10
C LYS A 242 -26.93 -1.33 -17.48
N LEU A 243 -26.26 -2.33 -18.05
CA LEU A 243 -26.88 -3.60 -18.47
C LEU A 243 -26.95 -4.65 -17.36
N TYR A 244 -26.23 -4.44 -16.25
CA TYR A 244 -26.06 -5.41 -15.16
C TYR A 244 -25.59 -6.78 -15.65
N ALA A 245 -24.65 -6.76 -16.60
CA ALA A 245 -24.20 -7.94 -17.31
C ALA A 245 -22.67 -8.02 -17.33
N TRP A 246 -22.17 -9.25 -17.21
CA TRP A 246 -20.75 -9.54 -17.35
C TRP A 246 -20.38 -9.84 -18.80
N SER A 247 -19.15 -9.50 -19.15
CA SER A 247 -18.51 -9.93 -20.39
C SER A 247 -17.02 -10.15 -20.18
N THR A 248 -16.42 -10.96 -21.05
CA THR A 248 -14.96 -11.15 -21.09
C THR A 248 -14.39 -10.39 -22.29
N LYS A 249 -13.34 -9.60 -22.06
CA LYS A 249 -12.58 -8.90 -23.10
C LYS A 249 -11.22 -9.58 -23.27
N PRO A 250 -10.96 -10.22 -24.42
CA PRO A 250 -9.65 -10.76 -24.72
C PRO A 250 -8.64 -9.61 -24.80
N ALA A 251 -7.58 -9.68 -24.01
CA ALA A 251 -6.48 -8.73 -24.07
C ALA A 251 -5.31 -9.29 -24.87
N SER A 252 -4.67 -8.43 -25.66
CA SER A 252 -3.50 -8.77 -26.49
C SER A 252 -2.29 -7.89 -26.12
N GLY A 253 -1.19 -7.98 -26.87
CA GLY A 253 0.02 -7.19 -26.62
C GLY A 253 1.00 -7.89 -25.69
N SER A 254 1.57 -7.16 -24.73
CA SER A 254 2.55 -7.71 -23.78
C SER A 254 1.95 -8.81 -22.90
N ILE A 255 2.70 -9.89 -22.70
CA ILE A 255 2.29 -10.98 -21.81
C ILE A 255 2.54 -10.56 -20.37
N ILE A 256 1.47 -10.40 -19.60
CA ILE A 256 1.53 -10.04 -18.19
C ILE A 256 1.28 -11.28 -17.33
N ALA A 257 2.19 -11.58 -16.40
CA ALA A 257 2.04 -12.70 -15.49
C ALA A 257 0.83 -12.50 -14.55
N SER A 258 0.05 -13.55 -14.35
CA SER A 258 -1.03 -13.59 -13.37
C SER A 258 -0.52 -13.30 -11.96
N ARG A 259 -1.29 -12.50 -11.22
CA ARG A 259 -0.89 -11.99 -9.92
C ARG A 259 -2.10 -11.56 -9.10
N ARG A 260 -1.93 -11.51 -7.79
CA ARG A 260 -2.93 -11.01 -6.83
C ARG A 260 -2.38 -9.90 -5.95
N HIS A 261 -3.26 -9.16 -5.28
CA HIS A 261 -2.91 -8.05 -4.36
C HIS A 261 -2.01 -6.97 -4.99
N GLN A 262 -2.12 -6.81 -6.30
CA GLN A 262 -1.57 -5.67 -7.05
C GLN A 262 -2.41 -4.42 -6.76
N SER A 263 -1.90 -3.25 -7.15
CA SER A 263 -2.69 -2.02 -7.19
C SER A 263 -3.00 -1.64 -8.63
N ALA A 264 -4.06 -0.86 -8.82
CA ALA A 264 -4.44 -0.32 -10.12
C ALA A 264 -4.91 1.12 -9.99
N VAL A 265 -4.62 1.96 -10.99
CA VAL A 265 -5.15 3.32 -11.11
C VAL A 265 -5.67 3.57 -12.53
N LEU A 266 -6.76 4.33 -12.63
CA LEU A 266 -7.31 4.81 -13.90
C LEU A 266 -6.69 6.15 -14.27
N THR A 267 -6.11 6.25 -15.45
CA THR A 267 -5.55 7.50 -15.99
C THR A 267 -6.60 8.33 -16.71
N GLN A 268 -6.32 9.62 -16.91
CA GLN A 268 -7.26 10.55 -17.55
C GLN A 268 -7.57 10.19 -19.02
N ASP A 269 -6.65 9.50 -19.69
CA ASP A 269 -6.81 9.00 -21.05
C ASP A 269 -7.49 7.61 -21.11
N GLY A 270 -7.98 7.10 -19.97
CA GLY A 270 -8.76 5.87 -19.88
C GLY A 270 -7.94 4.58 -19.83
N ASN A 271 -6.62 4.66 -19.64
CA ASN A 271 -5.79 3.48 -19.44
C ASN A 271 -5.81 3.05 -17.96
N ILE A 272 -5.58 1.76 -17.72
CA ILE A 272 -5.39 1.25 -16.36
C ILE A 272 -3.92 0.89 -16.19
N ILE A 273 -3.26 1.54 -15.22
CA ILE A 273 -1.89 1.21 -14.82
C ILE A 273 -1.97 0.27 -13.62
N ILE A 274 -1.30 -0.88 -13.69
CA ILE A 274 -1.13 -1.79 -12.56
C ILE A 274 0.32 -1.78 -12.06
N TYR A 275 0.48 -1.99 -10.75
CA TYR A 275 1.80 -2.11 -10.14
C TYR A 275 1.85 -3.25 -9.12
N GLY A 276 2.95 -4.00 -9.16
CA GLY A 276 3.31 -4.98 -8.15
C GLY A 276 2.33 -6.15 -8.08
N GLY A 277 2.01 -6.59 -6.86
CA GLY A 277 1.28 -7.83 -6.57
C GLY A 277 2.21 -9.02 -6.34
N SER A 278 1.63 -10.21 -6.20
CA SER A 278 2.41 -11.42 -5.96
C SER A 278 1.80 -12.69 -6.55
N THR A 279 2.65 -13.68 -6.81
CA THR A 279 2.26 -15.07 -7.06
C THR A 279 2.40 -15.90 -5.80
N HIS A 280 1.71 -17.04 -5.77
CA HIS A 280 1.78 -17.97 -4.66
C HIS A 280 2.00 -19.39 -5.17
N ASP A 281 2.66 -20.21 -4.36
CA ASP A 281 2.88 -21.62 -4.63
C ASP A 281 1.61 -22.46 -4.37
N SER A 282 1.70 -23.76 -4.61
CA SER A 282 0.59 -24.70 -4.39
C SER A 282 0.18 -24.83 -2.92
N SER A 283 1.04 -24.41 -1.99
CA SER A 283 0.75 -24.38 -0.54
C SER A 283 0.15 -23.04 -0.10
N GLY A 284 -0.04 -22.10 -1.04
CA GLY A 284 -0.60 -20.77 -0.78
C GLY A 284 0.40 -19.78 -0.16
N ASN A 285 1.69 -20.11 -0.12
CA ASN A 285 2.73 -19.18 0.34
C ASN A 285 3.14 -18.22 -0.79
N ILE A 286 3.59 -17.03 -0.43
CA ILE A 286 4.06 -16.03 -1.39
C ILE A 286 5.31 -16.58 -2.09
N ALA A 287 5.23 -16.78 -3.40
CA ALA A 287 6.34 -17.29 -4.20
C ALA A 287 7.18 -16.15 -4.80
N TYR A 288 6.53 -15.12 -5.31
CA TYR A 288 7.20 -13.97 -5.93
C TYR A 288 6.40 -12.69 -5.70
N VAL A 289 7.09 -11.56 -5.49
CA VAL A 289 6.50 -10.21 -5.42
C VAL A 289 7.00 -9.42 -6.62
N PHE A 290 6.07 -8.81 -7.33
CA PHE A 290 6.32 -8.06 -8.55
C PHE A 290 6.70 -6.60 -8.25
N SER A 291 7.48 -6.01 -9.17
CA SER A 291 7.89 -4.58 -9.16
C SER A 291 7.67 -3.89 -10.51
N ASP A 292 7.06 -4.58 -11.47
CA ASP A 292 6.82 -4.10 -12.82
C ASP A 292 5.54 -3.27 -12.93
N ILE A 293 5.55 -2.39 -13.94
CA ILE A 293 4.41 -1.59 -14.38
C ILE A 293 3.86 -2.24 -15.65
N ALA A 294 2.54 -2.41 -15.71
CA ALA A 294 1.84 -2.76 -16.94
C ALA A 294 0.64 -1.85 -17.15
N VAL A 295 0.32 -1.59 -18.40
CA VAL A 295 -0.71 -0.62 -18.80
C VAL A 295 -1.68 -1.29 -19.75
N LEU A 296 -2.96 -1.30 -19.38
CA LEU A 296 -4.05 -1.79 -20.22
C LEU A 296 -4.72 -0.60 -20.89
N ASN A 297 -4.67 -0.55 -22.22
CA ASN A 297 -5.55 0.32 -22.98
C ASN A 297 -6.96 -0.26 -22.98
N THR A 298 -7.92 0.43 -22.37
CA THR A 298 -9.29 -0.09 -22.19
C THR A 298 -10.19 0.10 -23.42
N ASN A 299 -9.76 0.89 -24.40
CA ASN A 299 -10.46 1.04 -25.67
C ASN A 299 -10.11 -0.13 -26.61
N SER A 300 -8.83 -0.50 -26.71
CA SER A 300 -8.36 -1.56 -27.59
C SER A 300 -8.12 -2.91 -26.91
N TRP A 301 -8.15 -2.96 -25.57
CA TRP A 301 -7.78 -4.13 -24.76
C TRP A 301 -6.38 -4.64 -25.08
N VAL A 302 -5.41 -3.72 -25.15
CA VAL A 302 -4.01 -4.05 -25.42
C VAL A 302 -3.16 -3.74 -24.20
N TRP A 303 -2.44 -4.74 -23.72
CA TRP A 303 -1.40 -4.61 -22.70
C TRP A 303 -0.12 -4.06 -23.30
N SER A 304 0.52 -3.17 -22.56
CA SER A 304 1.88 -2.68 -22.84
C SER A 304 2.69 -2.61 -21.55
N VAL A 305 4.01 -2.74 -21.68
CA VAL A 305 4.97 -2.53 -20.60
C VAL A 305 5.82 -1.31 -20.98
N PRO A 306 5.55 -0.14 -20.38
CA PRO A 306 6.27 1.08 -20.72
C PRO A 306 7.73 1.00 -20.29
N SER A 307 8.60 1.71 -21.01
CA SER A 307 9.98 1.93 -20.54
C SER A 307 9.96 2.90 -19.37
N VAL A 308 10.44 2.45 -18.22
CA VAL A 308 10.45 3.22 -16.98
C VAL A 308 11.84 3.79 -16.72
N SER A 309 11.91 4.98 -16.14
CA SER A 309 13.18 5.61 -15.76
C SER A 309 13.16 6.10 -14.30
N GLY A 310 14.32 6.51 -13.78
CA GLY A 310 14.48 6.88 -12.37
C GLY A 310 14.71 5.69 -11.43
N ILE A 311 14.70 5.95 -10.13
CA ILE A 311 14.88 4.91 -9.11
C ILE A 311 13.53 4.22 -8.89
N SER A 312 13.38 3.02 -9.43
CA SER A 312 12.14 2.24 -9.33
C SER A 312 11.73 1.98 -7.88
N ALA A 313 10.42 1.98 -7.64
CA ALA A 313 9.86 1.38 -6.45
C ALA A 313 10.29 -0.10 -6.33
N PRO A 314 10.43 -0.63 -5.10
CA PRO A 314 10.74 -2.03 -4.88
C PRO A 314 9.54 -2.91 -5.25
N PRO A 315 9.71 -4.24 -5.26
CA PRO A 315 8.57 -5.13 -5.28
C PRO A 315 7.57 -4.77 -4.18
N LEU A 316 6.27 -4.74 -4.49
CA LEU A 316 5.23 -4.37 -3.54
C LEU A 316 3.95 -5.17 -3.75
N MET A 317 3.36 -5.67 -2.66
CA MET A 317 2.01 -6.24 -2.64
C MET A 317 1.21 -5.70 -1.47
N GLN A 318 -0.13 -5.75 -1.56
CA GLN A 318 -1.04 -5.31 -0.50
C GLN A 318 -0.77 -3.86 -0.06
N HIS A 319 -0.33 -3.04 -1.02
CA HIS A 319 -0.05 -1.62 -0.88
C HIS A 319 -1.23 -0.81 -1.41
N SER A 320 -1.21 0.50 -1.15
CA SER A 320 -2.17 1.44 -1.72
C SER A 320 -1.57 2.10 -2.96
N ALA A 321 -2.38 2.33 -3.99
CA ALA A 321 -2.05 3.24 -5.08
C ALA A 321 -3.22 4.18 -5.35
N VAL A 322 -2.90 5.44 -5.60
CA VAL A 322 -3.86 6.47 -6.00
C VAL A 322 -3.25 7.34 -7.08
N LEU A 323 -4.05 7.68 -8.09
CA LEU A 323 -3.68 8.71 -9.05
C LEU A 323 -4.09 10.08 -8.50
N TYR A 324 -3.13 10.99 -8.39
CA TYR A 324 -3.38 12.39 -8.11
C TYR A 324 -2.70 13.26 -9.17
N LYS A 325 -3.52 13.92 -10.00
CA LYS A 325 -3.03 14.63 -11.20
C LYS A 325 -2.25 13.67 -12.11
N ASN A 326 -0.98 13.93 -12.37
CA ASN A 326 -0.11 13.12 -13.22
C ASN A 326 0.74 12.12 -12.42
N TYR A 327 0.47 11.95 -11.13
CA TYR A 327 1.29 11.14 -10.26
C TYR A 327 0.52 9.93 -9.76
N MET A 328 0.99 8.73 -10.09
CA MET A 328 0.61 7.52 -9.38
C MET A 328 1.44 7.46 -8.11
N ILE A 329 0.78 7.54 -6.96
CA ILE A 329 1.40 7.54 -5.64
C ILE A 329 1.17 6.17 -5.01
N LEU A 330 2.25 5.43 -4.75
CA LEU A 330 2.24 4.19 -4.00
C LEU A 330 2.61 4.46 -2.55
N ALA A 331 1.92 3.82 -1.61
CA ALA A 331 2.27 3.89 -0.20
C ALA A 331 2.05 2.54 0.49
N PHE A 332 2.92 2.27 1.46
CA PHE A 332 2.89 1.07 2.28
C PHE A 332 3.05 -0.24 1.47
N GLY A 333 2.74 -1.37 2.11
CA GLY A 333 2.80 -2.71 1.51
C GLY A 333 3.91 -3.57 2.09
N ALA A 334 4.03 -4.77 1.51
CA ALA A 334 5.10 -5.71 1.81
C ALA A 334 6.03 -5.87 0.60
N THR A 335 7.34 -5.86 0.84
CA THR A 335 8.37 -5.88 -0.22
C THR A 335 8.94 -7.26 -0.53
N SER A 336 8.59 -8.28 0.25
CA SER A 336 9.11 -9.64 0.06
C SER A 336 8.14 -10.71 0.56
N ALA A 337 8.41 -11.96 0.20
CA ALA A 337 7.74 -13.13 0.76
C ALA A 337 7.93 -13.25 2.28
N SER A 338 9.03 -12.72 2.83
CA SER A 338 9.28 -12.64 4.28
C SER A 338 8.53 -11.49 4.97
N ILE A 339 7.56 -10.85 4.29
CA ILE A 339 6.60 -9.95 4.93
C ILE A 339 7.30 -8.70 5.51
N LEU A 340 8.34 -8.20 4.84
CA LEU A 340 8.98 -6.93 5.21
C LEU A 340 8.06 -5.76 4.85
N TYR A 341 7.49 -5.10 5.85
CA TYR A 341 6.60 -3.97 5.64
C TYR A 341 7.34 -2.67 5.40
N THR A 342 6.74 -1.78 4.63
CA THR A 342 7.26 -0.43 4.40
C THR A 342 6.22 0.62 4.78
N ASN A 343 6.70 1.82 5.15
CA ASN A 343 5.93 3.06 5.25
C ASN A 343 6.39 4.12 4.24
N ASN A 344 7.24 3.73 3.28
CA ASN A 344 7.71 4.61 2.24
C ASN A 344 6.60 4.97 1.26
N ILE A 345 6.83 6.09 0.57
CA ILE A 345 6.02 6.55 -0.55
C ILE A 345 6.87 6.50 -1.81
N TYR A 346 6.28 6.04 -2.89
CA TYR A 346 6.90 6.02 -4.21
C TYR A 346 5.99 6.74 -5.20
N ILE A 347 6.58 7.55 -6.09
CA ILE A 347 5.81 8.40 -6.99
C ILE A 347 6.28 8.17 -8.41
N LEU A 348 5.36 7.77 -9.28
CA LEU A 348 5.55 7.63 -10.71
C LEU A 348 4.86 8.81 -11.41
N ASP A 349 5.62 9.60 -12.16
CA ASP A 349 5.07 10.52 -13.15
C ASP A 349 4.59 9.73 -14.36
N ILE A 350 3.28 9.69 -14.58
CA ILE A 350 2.66 8.86 -15.62
C ILE A 350 2.80 9.47 -17.03
N GLN A 351 3.23 10.72 -17.16
CA GLN A 351 3.39 11.35 -18.49
C GLN A 351 4.55 10.74 -19.28
N ASN A 352 5.59 10.32 -18.58
CA ASN A 352 6.81 9.77 -19.16
C ASN A 352 7.29 8.50 -18.44
N TYR A 353 6.47 7.93 -17.55
CA TYR A 353 6.79 6.75 -16.75
C TYR A 353 8.12 6.87 -15.97
N THR A 354 8.32 8.02 -15.32
CA THR A 354 9.54 8.29 -14.54
C THR A 354 9.25 8.26 -13.05
N TRP A 355 10.00 7.45 -12.31
CA TRP A 355 9.99 7.47 -10.86
C TRP A 355 10.68 8.73 -10.34
N VAL A 356 9.96 9.52 -9.54
CA VAL A 356 10.44 10.79 -9.01
C VAL A 356 10.58 10.76 -7.49
N THR A 357 11.56 11.49 -6.97
CA THR A 357 11.81 11.60 -5.52
C THR A 357 11.11 12.81 -4.89
N THR A 358 10.43 13.61 -5.71
CA THR A 358 9.72 14.82 -5.29
C THR A 358 8.34 14.85 -5.95
N PHE A 359 7.31 15.01 -5.14
CA PHE A 359 5.98 15.41 -5.60
C PHE A 359 6.00 16.91 -5.86
N ASN A 360 5.69 17.32 -7.09
CA ASN A 360 5.56 18.72 -7.44
C ASN A 360 4.11 19.04 -7.76
N ILE A 361 3.59 20.15 -7.27
CA ILE A 361 2.33 20.68 -7.78
C ILE A 361 2.58 21.09 -9.23
N PRO A 362 1.84 20.53 -10.21
CA PRO A 362 1.95 20.99 -11.58
C PRO A 362 1.57 22.47 -11.63
N THR A 363 2.55 23.34 -11.84
CA THR A 363 2.27 24.72 -12.24
C THR A 363 1.68 24.66 -13.64
N THR A 364 0.54 25.32 -13.84
CA THR A 364 -0.06 25.52 -15.16
C THR A 364 0.81 26.48 -15.97
N THR A 365 2.02 26.06 -16.35
CA THR A 365 2.79 26.75 -17.38
C THR A 365 2.19 26.37 -18.72
N LYS A 366 1.24 27.21 -19.16
CA LYS A 366 0.90 27.37 -20.58
C LYS A 366 2.23 27.47 -21.36
N PRO A 367 2.43 26.75 -22.47
CA PRO A 367 3.69 26.85 -23.20
C PRO A 367 3.91 28.30 -23.58
N ALA A 368 5.04 28.87 -23.13
CA ALA A 368 5.45 30.20 -23.51
C ALA A 368 5.52 30.23 -25.03
N LYS A 369 4.70 31.08 -25.66
CA LYS A 369 4.91 31.47 -27.06
C LYS A 369 6.34 31.97 -27.14
N GLN A 370 7.19 31.27 -27.89
CA GLN A 370 8.47 31.81 -28.31
C GLN A 370 8.15 32.96 -29.27
N THR A 371 8.06 34.17 -28.73
CA THR A 371 8.14 35.38 -29.54
C THR A 371 9.62 35.68 -29.72
N GLN A 372 10.13 35.43 -30.91
CA GLN A 372 11.40 35.99 -31.35
C GLN A 372 11.29 37.52 -31.31
N SER A 373 12.09 38.15 -30.46
CA SER A 373 12.32 39.59 -30.48
C SER A 373 13.75 39.83 -30.93
N ASN A 374 13.89 40.24 -32.19
CA ASN A 374 15.08 40.89 -32.71
C ASN A 374 15.13 42.34 -32.18
N GLY A 375 16.32 42.82 -31.82
CA GLY A 375 16.66 44.25 -31.93
C GLY A 375 16.99 44.99 -30.63
N ASN A 376 18.30 45.17 -30.42
CA ASN A 376 19.02 46.38 -30.01
C ASN A 376 18.64 47.18 -28.74
N SER A 377 19.58 47.09 -27.78
CA SER A 377 20.28 48.17 -27.06
C SER A 377 19.55 49.47 -26.72
N SER A 378 19.41 49.70 -25.41
CA SER A 378 19.86 50.95 -24.78
C SER A 378 20.08 50.72 -23.29
N ALA A 379 21.21 51.25 -22.81
CA ALA A 379 21.66 51.18 -21.44
C ALA A 379 20.77 52.04 -20.53
N ASP A 380 20.58 51.59 -19.29
CA ASP A 380 20.50 52.49 -18.16
C ASP A 380 21.09 51.81 -16.91
N GLN A 381 22.09 52.48 -16.35
CA GLN A 381 22.71 52.16 -15.07
C GLN A 381 21.81 52.63 -13.93
N ALA A 382 21.63 51.80 -12.91
CA ALA A 382 21.48 52.30 -11.55
C ALA A 382 22.00 51.28 -10.54
N ASN A 383 23.04 51.73 -9.83
CA ASN A 383 23.66 51.10 -8.68
C ASN A 383 22.64 50.74 -7.58
N ASN A 384 22.84 49.61 -6.89
CA ASN A 384 23.26 49.68 -5.49
C ASN A 384 23.74 48.33 -4.96
N SER A 385 25.00 48.35 -4.55
CA SER A 385 25.65 47.44 -3.63
C SER A 385 25.06 47.54 -2.23
N SER A 386 24.87 46.41 -1.55
CA SER A 386 25.16 46.32 -0.11
C SER A 386 25.47 44.87 0.27
N SER A 387 26.76 44.62 0.42
CA SER A 387 27.33 43.53 1.20
C SER A 387 26.94 43.67 2.67
N ASN A 388 26.48 42.58 3.31
CA ASN A 388 26.43 42.49 4.77
C ASN A 388 27.28 41.32 5.23
N LEU A 389 28.32 41.69 5.97
CA LEU A 389 29.41 40.89 6.50
C LEU A 389 28.96 40.16 7.77
N TYR A 390 29.38 38.89 7.86
CA TYR A 390 29.27 38.01 9.02
C TYR A 390 30.08 38.54 10.21
N ILE A 391 29.43 38.92 11.30
CA ILE A 391 30.06 39.08 12.62
C ILE A 391 29.16 38.43 13.66
N GLY A 392 29.57 37.26 14.18
CA GLY A 392 28.87 36.60 15.27
C GLY A 392 29.02 35.08 15.41
N ILE A 393 30.16 34.47 15.04
CA ILE A 393 30.38 33.01 15.25
C ILE A 393 31.76 32.72 15.87
N GLY A 394 32.20 33.56 16.82
CA GLY A 394 33.51 33.40 17.49
C GLY A 394 33.46 32.84 18.91
N ILE A 395 32.34 32.96 19.62
CA ILE A 395 32.30 32.69 21.08
C ILE A 395 31.49 31.43 21.42
N GLY A 396 30.51 31.05 20.59
CA GLY A 396 29.68 29.86 20.82
C GLY A 396 30.38 28.52 20.55
N ILE A 397 31.20 28.45 19.50
CA ILE A 397 31.87 27.19 19.09
C ILE A 397 32.97 26.80 20.08
N GLY A 398 33.71 27.77 20.63
CA GLY A 398 34.78 27.50 21.60
C GLY A 398 34.29 26.89 22.91
N VAL A 399 33.11 27.32 23.40
CA VAL A 399 32.53 26.81 24.65
C VAL A 399 32.02 25.37 24.47
N VAL A 400 31.44 25.05 23.31
CA VAL A 400 30.94 23.70 23.01
C VAL A 400 32.10 22.72 22.85
N ILE A 401 33.17 23.11 22.16
CA ILE A 401 34.37 22.26 22.01
C ILE A 401 35.03 22.01 23.37
N LEU A 402 35.18 23.05 24.21
CA LEU A 402 35.77 22.91 25.54
C LEU A 402 34.95 21.95 26.44
N ALA A 403 33.62 22.01 26.36
CA ALA A 403 32.74 21.10 27.10
C ALA A 403 32.89 19.64 26.66
N ILE A 404 33.02 19.38 25.36
CA ILE A 404 33.24 18.04 24.81
C ILE A 404 34.59 17.48 25.28
N VAL A 405 35.66 18.29 25.25
CA VAL A 405 36.99 17.86 25.71
C VAL A 405 36.97 17.50 27.20
N LEU A 406 36.35 18.33 28.05
CA LEU A 406 36.26 18.05 29.48
C LEU A 406 35.43 16.79 29.78
N PHE A 407 34.38 16.54 29.01
CA PHE A 407 33.57 15.31 29.13
C PHE A 407 34.38 14.06 28.79
N VAL A 408 35.15 14.09 27.70
CA VAL A 408 36.01 12.95 27.29
C VAL A 408 37.09 12.68 28.33
N ILE A 409 37.73 13.72 28.87
CA ILE A 409 38.73 13.59 29.95
C ILE A 409 38.09 12.97 31.20
N GLY A 410 36.92 13.46 31.61
CA GLY A 410 36.17 12.91 32.74
C GLY A 410 35.80 11.43 32.56
N PHE A 411 35.36 11.06 31.34
CA PHE A 411 35.03 9.67 31.00
C PHE A 411 36.25 8.74 31.08
N PHE A 412 37.42 9.18 30.61
CA PHE A 412 38.65 8.38 30.71
C PHE A 412 39.15 8.23 32.16
N ILE A 413 39.04 9.28 32.98
CA ILE A 413 39.38 9.21 34.41
C ILE A 413 38.43 8.26 35.14
N TYR A 414 37.13 8.34 34.85
CA TYR A 414 36.11 7.44 35.42
C TYR A 414 36.38 5.98 35.03
N LYS A 415 36.62 5.71 33.74
CA LYS A 415 36.92 4.36 33.22
C LYS A 415 38.20 3.79 33.85
N ASN A 416 39.22 4.62 34.06
CA ASN A 416 40.47 4.17 34.68
C ASN A 416 40.36 3.95 36.19
N ARG A 417 39.40 4.59 36.88
CA ARG A 417 39.15 4.37 38.31
C ARG A 417 38.23 3.18 38.60
N HIS A 418 37.45 2.72 37.61
CA HIS A 418 36.52 1.59 37.75
C HIS A 418 36.93 0.33 36.98
N LYS A 419 38.23 0.05 36.86
CA LYS A 419 38.68 -1.33 36.60
C LYS A 419 38.46 -2.14 37.88
N GLN A 420 37.29 -2.78 37.99
CA GLN A 420 37.05 -3.76 39.05
C GLN A 420 37.83 -5.05 38.77
N GLU A 421 38.42 -5.57 39.84
CA GLU A 421 39.07 -6.87 39.95
C GLU A 421 38.12 -7.99 39.53
N ILE A 422 38.62 -8.90 38.70
CA ILE A 422 37.88 -10.08 38.23
C ILE A 422 37.86 -11.10 39.37
N ILE A 423 36.70 -11.30 40.00
CA ILE A 423 36.45 -12.43 40.89
C ILE A 423 36.11 -13.64 40.00
N ALA A 424 36.94 -14.69 40.07
CA ALA A 424 36.68 -15.96 39.40
C ALA A 424 35.66 -16.78 40.20
N THR A 425 34.60 -17.28 39.54
CA THR A 425 33.65 -18.24 40.12
C THR A 425 33.97 -19.65 39.59
N PRO A 426 33.98 -20.70 40.44
CA PRO A 426 34.22 -22.08 40.02
C PRO A 426 32.95 -22.74 39.46
N GLY A 427 33.07 -23.54 38.39
CA GLY A 427 31.99 -24.42 37.92
C GLY A 427 31.95 -24.65 36.41
N THR A 428 32.81 -25.55 35.92
CA THR A 428 32.81 -26.15 34.58
C THR A 428 31.50 -26.89 34.27
N SER A 429 31.03 -26.82 33.02
CA SER A 429 31.17 -27.94 32.08
C SER A 429 31.41 -27.43 30.66
N LYS A 430 32.59 -27.76 30.15
CA LYS A 430 32.95 -27.75 28.72
C LYS A 430 32.29 -28.96 28.07
N ASP A 431 31.58 -28.73 26.97
CA ASP A 431 31.64 -29.50 25.73
C ASP A 431 30.37 -29.21 24.94
N ASP A 432 30.50 -28.41 23.89
CA ASP A 432 30.03 -28.80 22.57
C ASP A 432 30.66 -27.87 21.52
N HIS A 433 31.57 -28.48 20.75
CA HIS A 433 31.93 -27.99 19.44
C HIS A 433 30.67 -27.95 18.56
N ILE A 434 30.47 -26.85 17.80
CA ILE A 434 30.27 -26.89 16.33
C ILE A 434 30.09 -25.45 15.79
N ARG A 435 31.14 -25.04 15.07
CA ARG A 435 31.20 -24.22 13.84
C ARG A 435 30.35 -22.94 13.73
N GLU A 436 31.06 -21.82 13.84
CA GLU A 436 30.87 -20.66 12.97
C GLU A 436 31.04 -21.04 11.49
N THR A 437 30.08 -20.66 10.65
CA THR A 437 30.35 -20.28 9.26
C THR A 437 29.48 -19.10 8.89
N HIS A 438 30.11 -17.92 8.87
CA HIS A 438 29.70 -16.77 8.09
C HIS A 438 29.74 -17.13 6.61
N ILE A 439 28.62 -16.96 5.88
CA ILE A 439 28.65 -16.65 4.45
C ILE A 439 27.68 -15.49 4.21
N SER A 440 28.27 -14.31 4.07
CA SER A 440 27.65 -13.14 3.47
C SER A 440 27.73 -13.29 1.94
N THR A 441 26.59 -13.53 1.27
CA THR A 441 26.53 -13.46 -0.19
C THR A 441 25.93 -12.12 -0.59
N ILE A 442 26.80 -11.27 -1.15
CA ILE A 442 26.46 -10.01 -1.80
C ILE A 442 25.72 -10.35 -3.11
N TYR A 443 24.52 -9.81 -3.31
CA TYR A 443 23.75 -9.99 -4.55
C TYR A 443 24.05 -8.85 -5.53
N THR A 444 24.59 -9.19 -6.70
CA THR A 444 24.78 -8.31 -7.86
C THR A 444 23.53 -8.34 -8.75
N PRO A 445 22.91 -7.19 -9.11
CA PRO A 445 21.79 -7.16 -10.03
C PRO A 445 22.25 -7.39 -11.48
N GLY A 446 21.64 -8.33 -12.21
CA GLY A 446 21.88 -8.47 -13.66
C GLY A 446 21.74 -9.86 -14.31
N MET A 447 21.29 -10.91 -13.62
CA MET A 447 21.09 -12.21 -14.28
C MET A 447 19.69 -12.34 -14.92
N PRO A 448 19.58 -12.77 -16.20
CA PRO A 448 18.31 -13.05 -16.86
C PRO A 448 17.67 -14.35 -16.31
N PRO A 449 16.35 -14.52 -16.45
CA PRO A 449 15.64 -15.69 -15.93
C PRO A 449 16.13 -17.00 -16.58
N PRO A 450 16.17 -18.13 -15.84
CA PRO A 450 16.55 -19.41 -16.42
C PRO A 450 15.53 -19.88 -17.47
N ALA A 451 16.06 -20.49 -18.53
CA ALA A 451 15.32 -20.92 -19.70
C ALA A 451 14.29 -22.03 -19.42
N LYS A 452 13.18 -21.92 -20.16
CA LYS A 452 12.13 -22.91 -20.49
C LYS A 452 12.35 -24.33 -19.96
N TYR A 453 11.45 -24.78 -19.08
CA TYR A 453 11.22 -26.21 -18.87
C TYR A 453 10.43 -26.75 -20.07
N GLU A 454 11.08 -27.60 -20.85
CA GLU A 454 10.47 -28.43 -21.88
C GLU A 454 9.45 -29.40 -21.27
N LEU A 455 8.41 -29.67 -22.06
CA LEU A 455 7.34 -30.61 -21.75
C LEU A 455 7.80 -32.07 -21.94
N THR A 456 7.21 -32.95 -21.13
CA THR A 456 6.92 -34.41 -21.32
C THR A 456 8.06 -35.44 -21.10
N PRO A 457 7.75 -36.71 -20.70
CA PRO A 457 6.50 -37.45 -20.95
C PRO A 457 5.81 -38.20 -19.80
N THR A 458 4.55 -38.50 -20.12
CA THR A 458 3.57 -39.44 -19.58
C THR A 458 4.11 -40.73 -18.95
N TYR A 459 3.58 -41.08 -17.78
CA TYR A 459 3.56 -42.45 -17.26
C TYR A 459 2.12 -42.96 -17.20
N GLY A 460 1.86 -44.03 -17.95
CA GLY A 460 0.61 -44.77 -17.94
C GLY A 460 0.48 -45.64 -16.69
N VAL A 461 -0.76 -45.80 -16.24
CA VAL A 461 -1.15 -46.81 -15.26
C VAL A 461 -1.94 -47.89 -16.01
N PRO A 462 -1.57 -49.18 -15.92
CA PRO A 462 -2.35 -50.25 -16.51
C PRO A 462 -3.58 -50.56 -15.65
N LEU A 463 -4.74 -50.73 -16.30
CA LEU A 463 -5.92 -51.35 -15.71
C LEU A 463 -5.68 -52.86 -15.53
N PRO A 464 -6.08 -53.47 -14.40
CA PRO A 464 -6.19 -54.92 -14.33
C PRO A 464 -7.53 -55.36 -14.92
N GLY A 465 -7.47 -56.10 -16.02
CA GLY A 465 -8.58 -56.90 -16.50
C GLY A 465 -8.78 -58.13 -15.61
N ASN A 466 -10.03 -58.45 -15.31
CA ASN A 466 -10.43 -59.83 -15.05
C ASN A 466 -11.83 -60.03 -15.63
N ASN A 467 -11.88 -60.85 -16.68
CA ASN A 467 -13.05 -61.51 -17.21
C ASN A 467 -13.51 -62.58 -16.23
N TYR A 468 -14.81 -62.70 -15.96
CA TYR A 468 -15.48 -64.00 -15.80
C TYR A 468 -16.95 -63.90 -16.26
N HIS A 469 -17.19 -64.53 -17.42
CA HIS A 469 -18.31 -65.37 -17.82
C HIS A 469 -19.76 -65.14 -17.35
N SER A 470 -20.60 -64.86 -18.36
CA SER A 470 -21.86 -65.56 -18.73
C SER A 470 -22.69 -66.25 -17.65
N SER A 471 -23.93 -65.75 -17.47
CA SER A 471 -25.20 -66.47 -17.66
C SER A 471 -26.34 -65.46 -17.71
#